data_AF-A0AAN8TVH3-F1
#
_entry.id   AF-A0AAN8TVH3-F1
#
_cell.length_a   1.000
_cell.length_b   1.000
_cell.length_c   1.000
_cell.angle_alpha   90.00
_cell.angle_beta   90.00
_cell.angle_gamma   90.00
#
_symmetry.space_group_name_H-M   'P 1'
#
loop_
_entity.id
_entity.type
_entity.pdbx_description
1 polymer ?
#
loop_
_entity_poly.entity_id
_entity_poly.type
_entity_poly.pdbx_seq_one_letter_code
_entity_poly.pdbx_strand_id
1 'polypeptide(L)'
;MAHSIEMTSIDDQIPLLPQTENDEIEEGRKVDHLININERIDEMFEDLDNSSIKSCTIFEVNVWLRESNPDAYTPKMVSIGPYHKKNTQLGPMKKYKLLYLRRFLQRNERVDVKRYISELEKVKEKVLKCYEDIEKLGNDSHEFCEMLCLMVVLWLSLFESVMEHIQK
;
A
#
# COMPACT_ATOMS: atom_id res chain seq x y z
N MET A 1 -74.80 17.77 -20.84
CA MET A 1 -73.95 17.96 -19.65
C MET A 1 -74.49 17.11 -18.53
N ALA A 2 -73.58 16.51 -17.77
CA ALA A 2 -73.76 15.75 -16.53
C ALA A 2 -74.44 14.36 -16.67
N HIS A 3 -73.58 13.33 -16.70
CA HIS A 3 -73.89 11.96 -16.29
C HIS A 3 -73.83 11.85 -14.76
N SER A 4 -74.79 11.17 -14.13
CA SER A 4 -74.70 10.62 -12.76
C SER A 4 -75.73 9.48 -12.65
N ILE A 5 -75.29 8.22 -12.73
CA ILE A 5 -75.07 7.22 -11.66
C ILE A 5 -76.36 6.73 -10.99
N GLU A 6 -76.66 5.45 -11.20
CA GLU A 6 -77.28 4.52 -10.24
C GLU A 6 -76.91 3.09 -10.68
N MET A 7 -76.87 2.03 -9.87
CA MET A 7 -76.64 1.76 -8.44
C MET A 7 -76.57 0.21 -8.38
N THR A 8 -75.65 -0.32 -7.57
CA THR A 8 -75.73 -1.63 -6.85
C THR A 8 -75.99 -2.96 -7.56
N SER A 9 -75.13 -3.95 -7.33
CA SER A 9 -75.45 -5.05 -6.41
C SER A 9 -74.18 -5.79 -5.99
N ILE A 10 -74.10 -6.03 -4.68
CA ILE A 10 -73.22 -6.96 -3.99
C ILE A 10 -73.62 -8.37 -4.42
N ASP A 11 -72.65 -9.25 -4.71
CA ASP A 11 -72.66 -10.56 -4.06
C ASP A 11 -71.28 -11.22 -4.03
N ASP A 12 -71.03 -11.74 -2.84
CA ASP A 12 -69.94 -12.56 -2.36
C ASP A 12 -69.40 -13.54 -3.40
N GLN A 13 -68.07 -13.66 -3.49
CA GLN A 13 -67.37 -14.84 -2.96
C GLN A 13 -65.94 -14.45 -2.61
N ILE A 14 -65.55 -14.70 -1.37
CA ILE A 14 -64.15 -14.90 -0.99
C ILE A 14 -63.79 -16.32 -1.43
N PRO A 15 -62.73 -16.48 -2.24
CA PRO A 15 -61.88 -17.65 -2.03
C PRO A 15 -60.42 -17.22 -1.81
N LEU A 16 -59.98 -17.46 -0.57
CA LEU A 16 -58.68 -18.02 -0.17
C LEU A 16 -57.40 -17.37 -0.76
N LEU A 17 -56.65 -16.72 0.13
CA LEU A 17 -55.22 -16.45 -0.04
C LEU A 17 -54.46 -17.74 -0.41
N PRO A 18 -53.49 -17.65 -1.33
CA PRO A 18 -52.12 -17.84 -0.90
C PRO A 18 -51.21 -16.75 -1.49
N GLN A 19 -50.63 -15.93 -0.62
CA GLN A 19 -49.50 -15.06 -0.98
C GLN A 19 -48.22 -15.44 -0.22
N THR A 20 -48.20 -16.56 0.50
CA THR A 20 -47.05 -16.94 1.36
C THR A 20 -45.96 -17.76 0.65
N GLU A 21 -46.25 -18.45 -0.46
CA GLU A 21 -45.23 -19.30 -1.13
C GLU A 21 -44.23 -18.51 -1.98
N ASN A 22 -44.63 -17.38 -2.59
CA ASN A 22 -43.72 -16.60 -3.43
C ASN A 22 -42.71 -15.80 -2.60
N ASP A 23 -43.12 -15.30 -1.43
CA ASP A 23 -42.28 -14.52 -0.54
C ASP A 23 -41.19 -15.40 0.11
N GLU A 24 -41.51 -16.62 0.53
CA GLU A 24 -40.54 -17.56 1.13
C GLU A 24 -39.48 -18.06 0.12
N ILE A 25 -39.87 -18.26 -1.15
CA ILE A 25 -38.94 -18.67 -2.22
C ILE A 25 -38.02 -17.51 -2.62
N GLU A 26 -38.54 -16.28 -2.65
CA GLU A 26 -37.74 -15.08 -2.95
C GLU A 26 -36.78 -14.73 -1.79
N GLU A 27 -37.23 -14.89 -0.55
CA GLU A 27 -36.43 -14.69 0.65
C GLU A 27 -35.35 -15.77 0.79
N GLY A 28 -35.67 -17.04 0.54
CA GLY A 28 -34.69 -18.13 0.46
C GLY A 28 -33.63 -17.89 -0.62
N ARG A 29 -34.03 -17.48 -1.83
CA ARG A 29 -33.11 -17.15 -2.93
C ARG A 29 -32.20 -15.96 -2.58
N LYS A 30 -32.72 -14.99 -1.83
CA LYS A 30 -31.96 -13.83 -1.36
C LYS A 30 -30.95 -14.19 -0.27
N VAL A 31 -31.31 -15.11 0.63
CA VAL A 31 -30.41 -15.67 1.66
C VAL A 31 -29.28 -16.48 1.00
N ASP A 32 -29.60 -17.35 0.05
CA ASP A 32 -28.59 -18.12 -0.70
C ASP A 32 -27.62 -17.21 -1.48
N HIS A 33 -28.15 -16.13 -2.08
CA HIS A 33 -27.33 -15.14 -2.77
C HIS A 33 -26.39 -14.39 -1.81
N LEU A 34 -26.87 -14.04 -0.61
CA LEU A 34 -26.06 -13.37 0.40
C LEU A 34 -24.96 -14.28 0.97
N ILE A 35 -25.26 -15.56 1.19
CA ILE A 35 -24.28 -16.57 1.63
C ILE A 35 -23.16 -16.68 0.59
N ASN A 36 -23.50 -16.80 -0.69
CA ASN A 36 -22.52 -16.86 -1.79
C ASN A 36 -21.65 -15.58 -1.87
N ILE A 37 -22.25 -14.41 -1.66
CA ILE A 37 -21.48 -13.15 -1.60
C ILE A 37 -20.50 -13.15 -0.42
N ASN A 38 -20.93 -13.59 0.77
CA ASN A 38 -20.07 -13.64 1.94
C ASN A 38 -18.91 -14.62 1.74
N GLU A 39 -19.17 -15.82 1.23
CA GLU A 39 -18.12 -16.80 0.92
C GLU A 39 -17.08 -16.23 -0.06
N ARG A 40 -17.52 -15.53 -1.11
CA ARG A 40 -16.61 -14.87 -2.05
C ARG A 40 -15.81 -13.73 -1.42
N ILE A 41 -16.40 -12.98 -0.49
CA ILE A 41 -15.71 -11.91 0.24
C ILE A 41 -14.67 -12.52 1.19
N ASP A 42 -14.99 -13.61 1.88
CA ASP A 42 -14.07 -14.32 2.76
C ASP A 42 -12.88 -14.88 1.97
N GLU A 43 -13.11 -15.49 0.80
CA GLU A 43 -12.05 -15.90 -0.13
C GLU A 43 -11.15 -14.71 -0.53
N MET A 44 -11.75 -13.56 -0.86
CA MET A 44 -10.99 -12.34 -1.18
C MET A 44 -10.17 -11.81 0.01
N PHE A 45 -10.68 -11.95 1.24
CA PHE A 45 -9.93 -11.59 2.44
C PHE A 45 -8.79 -12.58 2.73
N GLU A 46 -9.00 -13.87 2.55
CA GLU A 46 -7.95 -14.89 2.68
C GLU A 46 -6.82 -14.66 1.65
N ASP A 47 -7.17 -14.35 0.40
CA ASP A 47 -6.19 -14.02 -0.64
C ASP A 47 -5.42 -12.73 -0.31
N LEU A 48 -6.10 -11.70 0.18
CA LEU A 48 -5.47 -10.48 0.65
C LEU A 48 -4.53 -10.75 1.83
N ASP A 49 -4.94 -11.65 2.71
CA ASP A 49 -4.21 -12.05 3.91
C ASP A 49 -2.96 -12.86 3.62
N ASN A 50 -2.98 -13.61 2.52
CA ASN A 50 -1.85 -14.38 2.00
C ASN A 50 -0.99 -13.56 1.01
N SER A 51 -1.49 -12.41 0.56
CA SER A 51 -0.78 -11.51 -0.34
C SER A 51 0.35 -10.73 0.36
N SER A 52 1.38 -10.39 -0.42
CA SER A 52 2.47 -9.51 0.01
C SER A 52 1.98 -8.08 0.37
N ILE A 53 0.71 -7.76 0.11
CA ILE A 53 0.08 -6.47 0.43
C ILE A 53 0.18 -6.15 1.93
N LYS A 54 0.07 -7.15 2.83
CA LYS A 54 0.18 -6.93 4.29
C LYS A 54 1.50 -6.28 4.72
N SER A 55 2.58 -6.52 3.99
CA SER A 55 3.91 -5.96 4.29
C SER A 55 4.20 -4.64 3.57
N CYS A 56 3.38 -4.26 2.58
CA CYS A 56 3.56 -3.06 1.78
C CYS A 56 3.24 -1.81 2.60
N THR A 57 4.23 -0.95 2.76
CA THR A 57 4.15 0.27 3.59
C THR A 57 4.67 1.52 2.87
N ILE A 58 5.32 1.35 1.71
CA ILE A 58 5.93 2.40 0.90
C ILE A 58 5.31 2.33 -0.50
N PHE A 59 4.48 3.32 -0.80
CA PHE A 59 3.70 3.39 -2.04
C PHE A 59 4.31 4.40 -3.01
N GLU A 60 4.13 4.15 -4.30
CA GLU A 60 4.47 5.16 -5.29
C GLU A 60 3.37 6.24 -5.30
N VAL A 61 3.75 7.51 -5.40
CA VAL A 61 2.74 8.58 -5.52
C VAL A 61 1.94 8.35 -6.81
N ASN A 62 0.62 8.34 -6.71
CA ASN A 62 -0.25 8.18 -7.87
C ASN A 62 0.15 9.15 -9.02
N VAL A 63 0.15 8.64 -10.25
CA VAL A 63 0.61 9.38 -11.45
C VAL A 63 -0.12 10.71 -11.61
N TRP A 64 -1.44 10.73 -11.42
CA TRP A 64 -2.25 11.95 -11.55
C TRP A 64 -1.86 13.03 -10.55
N LEU A 65 -1.56 12.65 -9.30
CA LEU A 65 -1.08 13.59 -8.29
C LEU A 65 0.29 14.16 -8.67
N ARG A 66 1.19 13.29 -9.10
CA ARG A 66 2.54 13.67 -9.53
C ARG A 66 2.53 14.61 -10.72
N GLU A 67 1.65 14.38 -11.69
CA GLU A 67 1.49 15.24 -12.87
C GLU A 67 0.81 16.57 -12.53
N SER A 68 -0.12 16.58 -11.58
CA SER A 68 -0.79 17.81 -11.14
C SER A 68 0.16 18.80 -10.45
N ASN A 69 1.15 18.28 -9.71
CA ASN A 69 2.18 19.11 -9.07
C ASN A 69 3.54 18.37 -8.97
N PRO A 70 4.32 18.31 -10.05
CA PRO A 70 5.58 17.56 -10.09
C PRO A 70 6.58 18.00 -9.02
N ASP A 71 6.57 19.28 -8.68
CA ASP A 71 7.48 19.91 -7.72
C ASP A 71 7.22 19.48 -6.27
N ALA A 72 5.98 19.12 -5.92
CA ALA A 72 5.64 18.64 -4.59
C ALA A 72 6.03 17.17 -4.36
N TYR A 73 6.07 16.37 -5.44
CA TYR A 73 6.27 14.92 -5.36
C TYR A 73 7.62 14.44 -5.89
N THR A 74 8.42 15.34 -6.47
CA THR A 74 9.79 15.04 -6.91
C THR A 74 10.79 15.63 -5.92
N PRO A 75 11.59 14.80 -5.24
CA PRO A 75 12.65 15.32 -4.38
C PRO A 75 13.63 16.17 -5.19
N LYS A 76 14.00 17.34 -4.65
CA LYS A 76 14.92 18.28 -5.29
C LYS A 76 16.37 18.14 -4.84
N MET A 77 16.59 17.55 -3.66
CA MET A 77 17.93 17.49 -3.04
C MET A 77 18.38 16.08 -2.68
N VAL A 78 17.54 15.30 -2.00
CA VAL A 78 17.91 13.96 -1.52
C VAL A 78 16.96 12.89 -2.06
N SER A 79 17.52 11.86 -2.68
CA SER A 79 16.77 10.63 -3.00
C SER A 79 16.52 9.84 -1.72
N ILE A 80 15.25 9.54 -1.44
CA ILE A 80 14.82 8.66 -0.35
C ILE A 80 14.19 7.45 -1.03
N GLY A 81 14.97 6.40 -1.17
CA GLY A 81 14.48 5.14 -1.70
C GLY A 81 14.71 4.94 -3.20
N PRO A 82 14.32 3.75 -3.68
CA PRO A 82 14.54 3.30 -5.05
C PRO A 82 13.67 4.00 -6.08
N TYR A 83 12.50 4.53 -5.69
CA TYR A 83 11.62 5.25 -6.62
C TYR A 83 12.26 6.51 -7.23
N HIS A 84 13.28 7.08 -6.58
CA HIS A 84 14.00 8.26 -7.08
C HIS A 84 15.40 7.94 -7.61
N LYS A 85 15.75 6.66 -7.77
CA LYS A 85 17.08 6.21 -8.21
C LYS A 85 17.46 6.72 -9.60
N LYS A 86 16.49 6.80 -10.52
CA LYS A 86 16.69 7.25 -11.91
C LYS A 86 16.79 8.78 -12.04
N ASN A 87 16.57 9.54 -10.96
CA ASN A 87 16.63 11.00 -11.00
C ASN A 87 18.07 11.49 -10.90
N THR A 88 18.66 11.88 -12.04
CA THR A 88 20.02 12.39 -12.14
C THR A 88 20.25 13.69 -11.37
N GLN A 89 19.20 14.48 -11.13
CA GLN A 89 19.28 15.73 -10.36
C GLN A 89 19.66 15.48 -8.89
N LEU A 90 19.43 14.27 -8.39
CA LEU A 90 19.76 13.86 -7.01
C LEU A 90 21.19 13.32 -6.86
N GLY A 91 21.93 13.23 -7.97
CA GLY A 91 23.32 12.77 -8.00
C GLY A 91 24.28 13.51 -7.04
N PRO A 92 24.21 14.86 -6.90
CA PRO A 92 25.08 15.59 -5.98
C PRO A 92 25.02 15.07 -4.54
N MET A 93 23.85 14.66 -4.06
CA MET A 93 23.66 14.19 -2.69
C MET A 93 24.30 12.82 -2.43
N LYS A 94 24.59 12.03 -3.48
CA LYS A 94 25.29 10.75 -3.34
C LYS A 94 26.66 10.94 -2.69
N LYS A 95 27.37 12.03 -3.00
CA LYS A 95 28.68 12.35 -2.39
C LYS A 95 28.57 12.58 -0.88
N TYR A 96 27.54 13.28 -0.42
CA TYR A 96 27.32 13.50 1.01
C TYR A 96 26.91 12.22 1.73
N LYS A 97 26.07 11.38 1.12
CA LYS A 97 25.76 10.05 1.68
C LYS A 97 27.03 9.19 1.87
N LEU A 98 27.94 9.21 0.89
CA LEU A 98 29.23 8.52 0.99
C LEU A 98 30.13 9.11 2.09
N LEU A 99 30.12 10.44 2.27
CA LEU A 99 30.82 11.09 3.37
C LEU A 99 30.27 10.64 4.73
N TYR A 100 28.95 10.57 4.88
CA TYR A 100 28.32 10.06 6.10
C TYR A 100 28.64 8.58 6.34
N LEU A 101 28.59 7.75 5.31
CA LEU A 101 29.05 6.35 5.39
C LEU A 101 30.49 6.25 5.90
N ARG A 102 31.42 7.03 5.32
CA ARG A 102 32.81 7.05 5.77
C ARG A 102 32.92 7.44 7.24
N ARG A 103 32.24 8.51 7.67
CA ARG A 103 32.25 8.97 9.07
C ARG A 103 31.66 7.94 10.03
N PHE A 104 30.55 7.31 9.63
CA PHE A 104 29.90 6.26 10.40
C PHE A 104 30.85 5.07 10.64
N LEU A 105 31.54 4.60 9.59
CA LEU A 105 32.50 3.50 9.70
C LEU A 105 33.73 3.88 10.54
N GLN A 106 34.22 5.12 10.41
CA GLN A 106 35.35 5.62 11.22
C GLN A 106 35.05 5.65 12.71
N ARG A 107 33.79 5.86 13.10
CA ARG A 107 33.37 5.82 14.53
C ARG A 107 33.12 4.41 15.03
N ASN A 108 32.87 3.46 14.13
CA ASN A 108 32.48 2.09 14.44
C ASN A 108 33.55 1.10 13.98
N GLU A 109 34.69 1.05 14.69
CA GLU A 109 35.86 0.24 14.33
C GLU A 109 35.58 -1.27 14.15
N ARG A 110 34.44 -1.77 14.68
CA ARG A 110 34.02 -3.18 14.58
C ARG A 110 33.17 -3.49 13.33
N VAL A 111 32.83 -2.48 12.54
CA VAL A 111 31.92 -2.58 11.40
C VAL A 111 32.63 -2.09 10.14
N ASP A 112 32.91 -3.00 9.22
CA ASP A 112 33.36 -2.65 7.88
C ASP A 112 32.19 -2.66 6.87
N VAL A 113 32.44 -2.11 5.68
CA VAL A 113 31.45 -2.03 4.60
C VAL A 113 30.93 -3.41 4.18
N LYS A 114 31.80 -4.43 4.14
CA LYS A 114 31.43 -5.77 3.67
C LYS A 114 30.45 -6.43 4.62
N ARG A 115 30.73 -6.35 5.93
CA ARG A 115 29.83 -6.82 6.97
C ARG A 115 28.49 -6.09 6.91
N TYR A 116 28.51 -4.77 6.73
CA TYR A 116 27.29 -3.98 6.64
C TYR A 116 26.43 -4.37 5.43
N ILE A 117 27.04 -4.51 4.24
CA ILE A 117 26.33 -4.98 3.03
C ILE A 117 25.76 -6.40 3.25
N SER A 118 26.54 -7.30 3.86
CA SER A 118 26.07 -8.67 4.14
C SER A 118 24.85 -8.70 5.07
N GLU A 119 24.77 -7.83 6.07
CA GLU A 119 23.57 -7.71 6.90
C GLU A 119 22.38 -7.14 6.12
N LEU A 120 22.62 -6.18 5.21
CA LEU A 120 21.56 -5.64 4.35
C LEU A 120 21.02 -6.69 3.38
N GLU A 121 21.85 -7.56 2.83
CA GLU A 121 21.42 -8.67 1.98
C GLU A 121 20.47 -9.62 2.71
N LYS A 122 20.71 -9.90 3.99
CA LYS A 122 19.83 -10.77 4.80
C LYS A 122 18.44 -10.18 5.01
N VAL A 123 18.33 -8.85 5.07
CA VAL A 123 17.04 -8.16 5.29
C VAL A 123 16.41 -7.65 3.99
N LYS A 124 17.15 -7.68 2.88
CA LYS A 124 16.73 -7.16 1.57
C LYS A 124 15.33 -7.58 1.19
N GLU A 125 15.05 -8.88 1.20
CA GLU A 125 13.76 -9.42 0.77
C GLU A 125 12.60 -8.95 1.66
N LYS A 126 12.84 -8.71 2.95
CA LYS A 126 11.84 -8.12 3.84
C LYS A 126 11.58 -6.66 3.50
N VAL A 127 12.65 -5.91 3.17
CA VAL A 127 12.54 -4.49 2.80
C VAL A 127 11.89 -4.33 1.42
N LEU A 128 12.18 -5.21 0.46
CA LEU A 128 11.52 -5.20 -0.86
C LEU A 128 10.01 -5.34 -0.72
N LYS A 129 9.54 -6.24 0.14
CA LYS A 129 8.11 -6.42 0.44
C LYS A 129 7.42 -5.18 1.05
N CYS A 130 8.18 -4.20 1.52
CA CYS A 130 7.64 -2.92 1.95
C CYS A 130 7.28 -1.99 0.80
N TYR A 131 7.76 -2.24 -0.42
CA TYR A 131 7.47 -1.43 -1.60
C TYR A 131 6.32 -2.05 -2.41
N GLU A 132 5.45 -1.20 -2.94
CA GLU A 132 4.25 -1.61 -3.72
C GLU A 132 4.60 -2.37 -5.00
N ASP A 133 5.69 -2.00 -5.67
CA ASP A 133 6.08 -2.53 -6.97
C ASP A 133 7.55 -2.96 -6.97
N ILE A 134 7.76 -4.21 -6.55
CA ILE A 134 9.08 -4.83 -6.42
C ILE A 134 9.73 -5.01 -7.79
N GLU A 135 8.94 -5.28 -8.83
CA GLU A 135 9.44 -5.53 -10.19
C GLU A 135 10.08 -4.29 -10.80
N LYS A 136 9.55 -3.09 -10.49
CA LYS A 136 10.14 -1.81 -10.94
C LYS A 136 11.45 -1.43 -10.24
N LEU A 137 11.77 -2.03 -9.10
CA LEU A 137 12.96 -1.69 -8.30
C LEU A 137 14.28 -2.12 -8.92
N GLY A 138 14.20 -2.98 -9.94
CA GLY A 138 15.34 -3.54 -10.66
C GLY A 138 15.82 -4.84 -10.03
N ASN A 139 16.22 -5.78 -10.89
CA ASN A 139 16.69 -7.10 -10.46
C ASN A 139 18.13 -7.09 -9.92
N ASP A 140 18.84 -5.95 -9.98
CA ASP A 140 20.21 -5.84 -9.49
C ASP A 140 20.22 -5.72 -7.95
N SER A 141 20.44 -6.86 -7.31
CA SER A 141 20.53 -6.97 -5.86
C SER A 141 21.63 -6.10 -5.26
N HIS A 142 22.76 -5.94 -5.97
CA HIS A 142 23.89 -5.17 -5.47
C HIS A 142 23.58 -3.68 -5.47
N GLU A 143 22.98 -3.17 -6.55
CA GLU A 143 22.61 -1.76 -6.64
C GLU A 143 21.53 -1.38 -5.61
N PHE A 144 20.59 -2.28 -5.34
CA PHE A 144 19.60 -2.09 -4.27
C PHE A 144 20.26 -2.03 -2.89
N CYS A 145 21.15 -2.97 -2.57
CA CYS A 145 21.89 -2.97 -1.29
C CYS A 145 22.77 -1.73 -1.12
N GLU A 146 23.44 -1.27 -2.18
CA GLU A 146 24.22 -0.02 -2.16
C GLU A 146 23.33 1.18 -1.78
N MET A 147 22.18 1.29 -2.45
CA MET A 147 21.22 2.37 -2.18
C MET A 147 20.68 2.29 -0.75
N LEU A 148 20.30 1.10 -0.28
CA LEU A 148 19.81 0.88 1.08
C LEU A 148 20.87 1.24 2.12
N CYS A 149 22.12 0.85 1.87
CA CYS A 149 23.26 1.19 2.71
C CYS A 149 23.40 2.71 2.90
N LEU A 150 23.43 3.44 1.78
CA LEU A 150 23.57 4.90 1.81
C LEU A 150 22.36 5.60 2.42
N MET A 151 21.15 5.04 2.29
CA MET A 151 19.97 5.56 2.98
C MET A 151 20.03 5.35 4.47
N VAL A 152 20.21 4.10 4.94
CA VAL A 152 20.18 3.80 6.37
C VAL A 152 21.25 4.62 7.10
N VAL A 153 22.45 4.75 6.54
CA VAL A 153 23.50 5.55 7.19
C VAL A 153 23.19 7.05 7.19
N LEU A 154 22.53 7.58 6.15
CA LEU A 154 22.06 8.97 6.18
C LEU A 154 21.06 9.19 7.32
N TRP A 155 20.11 8.27 7.50
CA TRP A 155 19.10 8.35 8.56
C TRP A 155 19.70 8.19 9.95
N LEU A 156 20.61 7.21 10.15
CA LEU A 156 21.32 7.03 11.41
C LEU A 156 22.15 8.26 11.76
N SER A 157 22.89 8.81 10.79
CA SER A 157 23.71 10.02 11.00
C SER A 157 22.84 11.23 11.35
N LEU A 158 21.67 11.36 10.70
CA LEU A 158 20.71 12.43 11.00
C LEU A 158 20.11 12.25 12.41
N PHE A 159 19.71 11.03 12.76
CA PHE A 159 19.14 10.71 14.05
C PHE A 159 20.14 10.94 15.19
N GLU A 160 21.38 10.45 15.06
CA GLU A 160 22.47 10.73 16.01
C GLU A 160 22.66 12.25 16.19
N SER A 161 22.75 13.00 15.09
CA SER A 161 22.91 14.46 15.13
C SER A 161 21.76 15.16 15.85
N VAL A 162 20.52 14.70 15.68
CA VAL A 162 19.35 15.27 16.37
C VAL A 162 19.39 14.95 17.86
N MET A 163 19.69 13.70 18.23
CA MET A 163 19.74 13.26 19.63
C MET A 163 20.84 13.97 20.42
N GLU A 164 22.02 14.20 19.83
CA GLU A 164 23.10 14.98 20.44
C GLU A 164 22.70 16.43 20.77
N HIS A 165 21.75 17.01 20.02
CA HIS A 165 21.26 18.37 20.25
C HIS A 165 20.11 18.42 21.24
N ILE A 166 19.29 17.36 21.34
CA ILE A 166 18.19 17.29 22.33
C ILE A 166 18.73 17.05 23.75
N GLN A 167 19.89 16.40 23.88
CA GLN A 167 20.50 16.06 25.17
C GLN A 167 21.41 17.15 25.77
N LYS A 168 21.55 18.30 25.10
CA LYS A 168 22.30 19.47 25.59
C LYS A 168 21.34 20.56 26.06
#